data_AF-A0A6A4CW75-F1
#
_entry.id   AF-A0A6A4CW75-F1
#
_cell.length_a   1.000
_cell.length_b   1.000
_cell.length_c   1.000
_cell.angle_alpha   90.00
_cell.angle_beta   90.00
_cell.angle_gamma   90.00
#
_symmetry.space_group_name_H-M   'P 1'
#
loop_
_entity.id
_entity.type
_entity.pdbx_description
1 polymer ?
#
loop_
_entity_poly.entity_id
_entity_poly.type
_entity_poly.pdbx_seq_one_letter_code
_entity_poly.pdbx_strand_id
1 'polypeptide(L)'
;MIYHSMYGHVVKLASSLQAGMTSVSGMKASDFKVQETLNSDLLKALHAPPRPNLPIATPDVLKDAGGMLLGISTRFGTLPAQVKGLFDACGDL
;
A
#
# COMPACT_ATOMS: atom_id res chain seq x y z
N MET A 1 4.71 6.58 1.06
CA MET A 1 3.66 5.96 0.23
C MET A 1 3.03 4.80 0.99
N ILE A 2 1.70 4.65 0.97
CA ILE A 2 1.03 3.43 1.45
C ILE A 2 0.31 2.80 0.25
N TYR A 3 0.53 1.53 -0.03
CA TYR A 3 -0.09 0.92 -1.22
C TYR A 3 -0.43 -0.57 -1.11
N HIS A 4 -1.41 -0.97 -1.93
CA HIS A 4 -1.76 -2.36 -2.20
C HIS A 4 -1.57 -2.66 -3.68
N SER A 5 -0.91 -3.78 -3.99
CA SER A 5 -0.67 -4.21 -5.36
C SER A 5 -0.69 -5.73 -5.44
N MET A 6 -1.68 -6.29 -6.13
CA MET A 6 -1.76 -7.73 -6.35
C MET A 6 -0.84 -8.18 -7.49
N TYR A 7 -0.81 -7.43 -8.60
CA TYR A 7 -0.08 -7.81 -9.82
C TYR A 7 1.11 -6.89 -10.15
N GLY A 8 1.58 -6.09 -9.20
CA GLY A 8 2.79 -5.26 -9.37
C GLY A 8 2.59 -3.91 -10.07
N HIS A 9 1.47 -3.64 -10.74
CA HIS A 9 1.24 -2.34 -11.41
C HIS A 9 1.38 -1.15 -10.45
N VAL A 10 0.78 -1.24 -9.27
CA VAL A 10 0.85 -0.17 -8.26
C VAL A 10 2.24 -0.10 -7.63
N VAL A 11 3.00 -1.20 -7.55
CA VAL A 11 4.41 -1.18 -7.12
C VAL A 11 5.23 -0.31 -8.07
N LYS A 12 5.05 -0.49 -9.39
CA LYS A 12 5.76 0.30 -10.39
C LYS A 12 5.40 1.78 -10.30
N LEU A 13 4.11 2.09 -10.12
CA LEU A 13 3.65 3.46 -9.90
C LEU A 13 4.24 4.08 -8.62
N ALA A 14 4.21 3.33 -7.51
CA ALA A 14 4.77 3.76 -6.23
C ALA A 14 6.26 4.06 -6.35
N SER A 15 7.02 3.24 -7.08
CA SER A 15 8.45 3.49 -7.33
C SER A 15 8.70 4.82 -8.07
N SER A 16 7.89 5.15 -9.08
CA SER A 16 8.00 6.43 -9.79
C SER A 16 7.62 7.62 -8.90
N LEU A 17 6.56 7.49 -8.10
CA LEU A 17 6.15 8.52 -7.15
C LEU A 17 7.21 8.73 -6.05
N GLN A 18 7.80 7.63 -5.56
CA GLN A 18 8.88 7.67 -4.58
C GLN A 18 10.08 8.43 -5.13
N ALA A 19 10.52 8.13 -6.35
CA ALA A 19 11.59 8.88 -7.01
C ALA A 19 11.26 10.38 -7.10
N GLY A 20 10.02 10.72 -7.47
CA GLY A 20 9.52 12.10 -7.50
C GLY A 20 9.59 12.78 -6.13
N MET A 21 9.09 12.14 -5.08
CA MET A 21 9.12 12.69 -3.72
C MET A 21 10.55 12.88 -3.21
N THR A 22 11.44 11.93 -3.46
CA THR A 22 12.86 12.02 -3.04
C THR A 22 13.65 13.07 -3.80
N SER A 23 13.14 13.58 -4.93
CA SER A 23 13.80 14.67 -5.66
C SER A 23 13.62 16.04 -4.98
N VAL A 24 12.64 16.17 -4.09
CA VAL A 24 12.37 17.41 -3.34
C VAL A 24 13.26 17.46 -2.10
N SER A 25 14.07 18.52 -1.98
CA SER A 25 14.99 18.71 -0.85
C SER A 25 14.24 18.79 0.48
N GLY A 26 14.70 18.03 1.49
CA GLY A 26 14.10 17.97 2.82
C GLY A 26 12.91 17.02 2.96
N MET A 27 12.45 16.40 1.87
CA MET A 27 11.35 15.44 1.91
C MET A 27 11.81 14.07 2.41
N LYS A 28 11.12 13.52 3.43
CA LYS A 28 11.30 12.15 3.89
C LYS A 28 10.12 11.31 3.42
N ALA A 29 10.39 10.35 2.54
CA ALA A 29 9.35 9.46 2.00
C ALA A 29 9.65 8.01 2.38
N SER A 30 8.70 7.37 3.05
CA SER A 30 8.78 5.96 3.47
C SER A 30 7.67 5.15 2.82
N ASP A 31 7.99 3.94 2.37
CA ASP A 31 7.05 3.04 1.70
C ASP A 31 6.53 1.97 2.64
N PHE A 32 5.20 1.82 2.65
CA PHE A 32 4.50 0.80 3.40
C PHE A 32 3.56 0.03 2.47
N LYS A 33 3.43 -1.27 2.70
CA LYS A 33 2.45 -2.11 2.03
C LYS A 33 1.24 -2.33 2.94
N VAL A 34 0.07 -2.44 2.33
CA VAL A 34 -1.13 -2.86 3.06
C VAL A 34 -1.07 -4.36 3.37
N GLN A 35 -1.57 -4.74 4.54
CA GLN A 35 -1.69 -6.15 4.94
C GLN A 35 -2.51 -6.93 3.91
N GLU A 36 -2.02 -8.12 3.56
CA GLU A 36 -2.75 -9.01 2.67
C GLU A 36 -3.77 -9.83 3.46
N THR A 37 -4.94 -10.03 2.86
CA THR A 37 -6.04 -10.81 3.43
C THR A 37 -6.13 -12.20 2.82
N LEU A 38 -5.60 -12.39 1.61
CA LEU A 38 -5.54 -13.69 0.96
C LEU A 38 -4.39 -14.53 1.51
N ASN A 39 -4.64 -15.81 1.75
CA ASN A 39 -3.58 -16.74 2.13
C ASN A 39 -2.65 -17.06 0.95
N SER A 40 -1.51 -17.70 1.24
CA SER A 40 -0.49 -18.01 0.23
C SER A 40 -0.99 -18.90 -0.90
N ASP A 41 -1.91 -19.83 -0.62
CA ASP A 41 -2.37 -20.81 -1.60
C ASP A 41 -3.35 -20.17 -2.60
N LEU A 42 -4.22 -19.28 -2.12
CA LEU A 42 -5.07 -18.45 -2.98
C LEU A 42 -4.23 -17.49 -3.83
N LEU A 43 -3.19 -16.87 -3.26
CA LEU A 43 -2.29 -16.00 -4.02
C LEU A 43 -1.58 -16.76 -5.15
N LYS A 44 -1.12 -17.98 -4.87
CA LYS A 44 -0.51 -18.86 -5.89
C LYS A 44 -1.53 -19.25 -6.97
N ALA A 45 -2.74 -19.64 -6.58
CA ALA A 45 -3.81 -19.99 -7.50
C ALA A 45 -4.22 -18.81 -8.41
N LEU A 46 -4.09 -17.58 -7.90
CA LEU A 46 -4.36 -16.34 -8.63
C LEU A 46 -3.15 -15.85 -9.44
N HIS A 47 -2.04 -16.61 -9.46
CA HIS A 47 -0.78 -16.27 -10.11
C HIS A 47 -0.25 -14.89 -9.69
N ALA A 48 -0.46 -14.52 -8.42
CA ALA A 48 0.04 -13.26 -7.91
C ALA A 48 1.57 -13.32 -7.79
N PRO A 49 2.31 -12.34 -8.36
CA PRO A 49 3.75 -12.26 -8.21
C PRO A 49 4.16 -12.04 -6.74
N PRO A 50 5.43 -12.35 -6.39
CA PRO A 50 5.97 -12.04 -5.08
C PRO A 50 5.84 -10.55 -4.77
N ARG A 51 5.44 -10.24 -3.53
CA ARG A 51 5.29 -8.85 -3.09
C ARG A 51 6.61 -8.31 -2.52
N PRO A 52 6.87 -7.00 -2.64
CA PRO A 52 8.03 -6.37 -2.03
C PRO A 52 8.10 -6.59 -0.51
N ASN A 53 9.33 -6.75 0.00
CA ASN A 53 9.57 -6.82 1.44
C ASN A 53 9.57 -5.42 2.07
N LEU A 54 8.37 -4.85 2.23
CA LEU A 54 8.13 -3.56 2.88
C LEU A 54 7.41 -3.74 4.22
N PRO A 55 7.55 -2.78 5.15
CA PRO A 55 6.78 -2.74 6.39
C PRO A 55 5.28 -2.66 6.11
N ILE A 56 4.48 -3.24 7.00
CA ILE A 56 3.02 -3.17 6.94
C ILE A 56 2.54 -1.81 7.45
N ALA A 57 1.62 -1.17 6.74
CA ALA A 57 0.95 0.03 7.23
C ALA A 57 -0.05 -0.35 8.34
N THR A 58 0.06 0.32 9.48
CA THR A 58 -0.87 0.25 10.61
C THR A 58 -1.58 1.59 10.79
N PRO A 59 -2.69 1.67 11.55
CA PRO A 59 -3.34 2.94 11.88
C PRO A 59 -2.37 3.99 12.46
N ASP A 60 -1.40 3.58 13.28
CA ASP A 60 -0.37 4.49 13.83
C ASP A 60 0.48 5.13 12.73
N VAL A 61 0.84 4.38 11.68
CA VAL A 61 1.57 4.93 10.52
C VAL A 61 0.76 6.04 9.84
N LEU A 62 -0.57 5.91 9.79
CA LEU A 62 -1.44 6.94 9.22
C LEU A 62 -1.51 8.17 10.13
N LYS A 63 -1.54 7.96 11.45
CA LYS A 63 -1.58 9.02 12.46
C LYS A 63 -0.31 9.88 12.46
N ASP A 64 0.85 9.25 12.33
CA ASP A 64 2.15 9.91 12.41
C ASP A 64 2.56 10.57 11.09
N ALA A 65 1.87 10.28 9.99
CA ALA A 65 2.21 10.81 8.67
C ALA A 65 1.80 12.29 8.53
N GLY A 66 2.77 13.17 8.29
CA GLY A 66 2.51 14.57 7.92
C GLY A 66 1.86 14.74 6.54
N GLY A 67 1.87 13.69 5.72
CA GLY A 67 1.19 13.62 4.43
C GLY A 67 1.29 12.19 3.87
N MET A 68 0.27 11.76 3.12
CA MET A 68 0.24 10.41 2.57
C MET A 68 -0.21 10.40 1.10
N LEU A 69 0.39 9.50 0.34
CA LEU A 69 -0.07 9.08 -0.97
C LEU A 69 -0.54 7.64 -0.87
N LEU A 70 -1.70 7.36 -1.47
CA LEU A 70 -2.36 6.05 -1.41
C LEU A 70 -2.38 5.40 -2.80
N GLY A 71 -1.75 4.23 -2.90
CA GLY A 71 -1.66 3.46 -4.14
C GLY A 71 -2.64 2.30 -4.09
N ILE A 72 -3.74 2.40 -4.83
CA ILE A 72 -4.86 1.47 -4.67
C ILE A 72 -5.20 0.86 -6.03
N SER A 73 -5.05 -0.46 -6.14
CA SER A 73 -5.61 -1.22 -7.26
C SER A 73 -7.13 -1.28 -7.10
N THR A 74 -7.88 -0.68 -8.01
CA THR A 74 -9.34 -0.68 -7.93
C THR A 74 -9.92 -2.08 -8.14
N ARG A 75 -11.03 -2.36 -7.49
CA ARG A 75 -11.90 -3.50 -7.80
C ARG A 75 -13.29 -2.96 -8.03
N PHE A 76 -13.79 -3.03 -9.27
CA PHE A 76 -15.10 -2.49 -9.67
C PHE A 76 -15.34 -1.03 -9.27
N GLY A 77 -14.30 -0.20 -9.31
CA GLY A 77 -14.38 1.22 -8.93
C GLY A 77 -14.33 1.48 -7.42
N THR A 78 -14.14 0.46 -6.58
CA THR A 78 -14.02 0.61 -5.12
C THR A 78 -12.64 0.21 -4.60
N LEU A 79 -12.45 0.42 -3.30
CA LEU A 79 -11.32 -0.11 -2.55
C LEU A 79 -11.33 -1.64 -2.58
N PRO A 80 -10.16 -2.30 -2.73
CA PRO A 80 -10.04 -3.72 -2.48
C PRO A 80 -10.17 -4.00 -0.97
N ALA A 81 -10.59 -5.21 -0.62
CA ALA A 81 -10.85 -5.61 0.77
C ALA A 81 -9.65 -5.36 1.71
N GLN A 82 -8.43 -5.57 1.22
CA GLN A 82 -7.18 -5.32 1.94
C GLN A 82 -7.07 -3.86 2.41
N VAL A 83 -7.32 -2.92 1.50
CA VAL A 83 -7.23 -1.48 1.79
C VAL A 83 -8.39 -1.04 2.67
N LYS A 84 -9.59 -1.57 2.42
CA LYS A 84 -10.75 -1.32 3.29
C LYS A 84 -10.49 -1.77 4.73
N GLY A 85 -9.86 -2.92 4.93
CA GLY A 85 -9.50 -3.43 6.25
C GLY A 85 -8.54 -2.52 7.03
N LEU A 86 -7.58 -1.88 6.36
CA LEU A 86 -6.72 -0.88 7.00
C LEU A 86 -7.52 0.33 7.50
N PHE A 87 -8.42 0.86 6.67
CA PHE A 87 -9.26 1.99 7.08
C PHE A 87 -10.28 1.62 8.14
N ASP A 88 -10.81 0.39 8.12
CA ASP A 88 -11.74 -0.10 9.14
C ASP A 88 -11.07 -0.25 10.51
N ALA A 89 -9.76 -0.47 10.54
CA ALA A 89 -8.98 -0.48 11.77
C ALA A 89 -8.69 0.92 12.35
N CYS A 90 -9.07 1.99 11.64
CA CYS A 90 -8.83 3.37 12.09
C CYS A 90 -9.99 3.96 12.92
N GLY A 91 -10.85 3.13 13.53
CA GLY A 91 -12.01 3.61 14.28
C GLY A 91 -11.67 4.48 15.50
N ASP A 92 -10.51 4.26 16.12
CA ASP A 92 -10.03 4.99 17.30
C ASP A 92 -9.10 6.18 16.95
N LEU A 93 -8.87 6.44 15.65
CA LEU A 93 -8.02 7.54 15.16
C LEU A 93 -8.77 8.87 15.14
#